data_AF-A0A959XQD5-F1
#
_entry.id   AF-A0A959XQD5-F1
#
_cell.length_a   1.000
_cell.length_b   1.000
_cell.length_c   1.000
_cell.angle_alpha   90.00
_cell.angle_beta   90.00
_cell.angle_gamma   90.00
#
_symmetry.space_group_name_H-M   'P 1'
#
loop_
_entity.id
_entity.type
_entity.pdbx_description
1 polymer ?
#
loop_
_entity_poly.entity_id
_entity_poly.type
_entity_poly.pdbx_seq_one_letter_code
_entity_poly.pdbx_strand_id
1 'polypeptide(L)'
;HHADDAMESFFLGLMRGLGAGGWSGIRPRTDIFLRPLIEVERSTIVGYAEEHGIPWREDASNADSTYLRNRVRHELLPLFDQWRPGTRHNLNRNMRLFAELDLLARAAGAEVIRKARTDADGVVRVPFAAVLDQAPLIVLHRLLRDKGFHPDRIGDILSAIRDERTGSRFPGDGVEVIVDRDELVITPQRLAAGSFRFVHPNDAPHDAPLRITTSAFKEVDPAVGPSTAWLDADRIAWPLELRPWRHADRMRPDGLGGSKLISDILTDAKIPGDKKDRALVLADAERIIWLCGHRIAEGVKATAGSSRVLRMDLLEV
;
A
#
# COMPACT_ATOMS: atom_id res chain seq x y z
N HIS A 1 2.45 -33.79 12.48
CA HIS A 1 3.36 -32.73 12.92
C HIS A 1 3.63 -32.89 14.41
N HIS A 2 4.91 -32.88 14.76
CA HIS A 2 5.42 -33.00 16.13
C HIS A 2 6.40 -31.87 16.48
N ALA A 3 6.97 -31.87 17.69
CA ALA A 3 7.83 -30.79 18.17
C ALA A 3 9.05 -30.54 17.26
N ASP A 4 9.69 -31.61 16.76
CA ASP A 4 10.85 -31.48 15.88
C ASP A 4 10.49 -30.77 14.55
N ASP A 5 9.32 -31.04 13.95
CA ASP A 5 8.84 -30.32 12.75
C ASP A 5 8.63 -28.82 13.01
N ALA A 6 8.19 -28.50 14.23
CA ALA A 6 7.98 -27.14 14.67
C ALA A 6 9.32 -26.42 14.84
N MET A 7 10.33 -27.07 15.43
CA MET A 7 11.70 -26.56 15.55
C MET A 7 12.37 -26.35 14.19
N GLU A 8 12.22 -27.29 13.26
CA GLU A 8 12.68 -27.12 11.89
C GLU A 8 12.08 -25.88 11.24
N SER A 9 10.77 -25.72 11.39
CA SER A 9 10.05 -24.57 10.84
C SER A 9 10.45 -23.26 11.53
N PHE A 10 10.78 -23.29 12.83
CA PHE A 10 11.37 -22.15 13.55
C PHE A 10 12.68 -21.71 12.90
N PHE A 11 13.64 -22.61 12.68
CA PHE A 11 14.93 -22.25 12.07
C PHE A 11 14.78 -21.74 10.63
N LEU A 12 13.88 -22.35 9.84
CA LEU A 12 13.55 -21.85 8.51
C LEU A 12 12.96 -20.44 8.57
N GLY A 13 12.05 -20.18 9.52
CA GLY A 13 11.46 -18.86 9.73
C GLY A 13 12.47 -17.82 10.23
N LEU A 14 13.43 -18.25 11.05
CA LEU A 14 14.54 -17.43 11.54
C LEU A 14 15.43 -16.98 10.39
N MET A 15 15.90 -17.91 9.55
CA MET A 15 16.74 -17.60 8.39
C MET A 15 16.04 -16.73 7.34
N ARG A 16 14.71 -16.79 7.27
CA ARG A 16 13.88 -15.99 6.34
C ARG A 16 13.43 -14.64 6.90
N GLY A 17 13.75 -14.32 8.16
CA GLY A 17 13.37 -13.04 8.77
C GLY A 17 11.86 -12.84 8.96
N LEU A 18 11.08 -13.92 9.16
CA LEU A 18 9.61 -13.87 9.22
C LEU A 18 9.03 -13.28 10.53
N GLY A 19 9.89 -12.81 11.44
CA GLY A 19 9.53 -12.26 12.75
C GLY A 19 8.87 -13.27 13.71
N ALA A 20 8.33 -12.76 14.82
CA ALA A 20 7.76 -13.58 15.91
C ALA A 20 6.75 -14.63 15.43
N GLY A 21 5.91 -14.30 14.44
CA GLY A 21 4.98 -15.25 13.82
C GLY A 21 5.68 -16.45 13.18
N GLY A 22 6.75 -16.24 12.41
CA GLY A 22 7.54 -17.34 11.84
C GLY A 22 8.44 -18.03 12.86
N TRP A 23 8.87 -17.32 13.90
CA TRP A 23 9.66 -17.87 15.00
C TRP A 23 8.81 -18.64 16.03
N SER A 24 7.49 -18.63 15.89
CA SER A 24 6.60 -19.51 16.67
C SER A 24 6.59 -20.97 16.16
N GLY A 25 7.31 -21.26 15.07
CA GLY A 25 7.29 -22.55 14.39
C GLY A 25 5.90 -22.88 13.85
N ILE A 26 5.47 -24.13 14.01
CA ILE A 26 4.17 -24.60 13.55
C ILE A 26 3.15 -24.45 14.69
N ARG A 27 2.02 -23.79 14.42
CA ARG A 27 0.96 -23.61 15.42
C ARG A 27 0.14 -24.89 15.64
N PRO A 28 -0.35 -25.13 16.88
CA PRO A 28 -1.25 -26.25 17.17
C PRO A 28 -2.54 -26.22 16.34
N ARG A 29 -3.03 -25.03 16.01
CA ARG A 29 -4.23 -24.82 15.19
C ARG A 29 -4.00 -23.71 14.17
N THR A 30 -4.43 -23.96 12.94
CA THR A 30 -4.48 -22.97 11.85
C THR A 30 -5.70 -23.26 11.01
N ASP A 31 -6.64 -22.31 10.89
CA ASP A 31 -7.88 -22.44 10.11
C ASP A 31 -8.55 -23.82 10.27
N ILE A 32 -8.37 -24.70 9.28
CA ILE A 32 -8.94 -26.05 9.20
C ILE A 32 -8.05 -27.18 9.78
N PHE A 33 -6.79 -26.90 10.13
CA PHE A 33 -5.83 -27.89 10.60
C PHE A 33 -5.69 -27.87 12.13
N LEU A 34 -5.77 -29.07 12.72
CA LEU A 34 -5.45 -29.37 14.11
C LEU A 34 -4.20 -30.25 14.17
N ARG A 35 -3.26 -29.93 15.06
CA ARG A 35 -1.99 -30.65 15.23
C ARG A 35 -1.80 -31.05 16.70
N PRO A 36 -2.49 -32.10 17.18
CA PRO A 36 -2.51 -32.47 18.60
C PRO A 36 -1.12 -32.84 19.15
N LEU A 37 -0.26 -33.41 18.30
CA LEU A 37 1.07 -33.90 18.69
C LEU A 37 2.16 -32.83 18.57
N ILE A 38 1.83 -31.56 18.28
CA ILE A 38 2.84 -30.56 17.93
C ILE A 38 3.84 -30.25 19.05
N GLU A 39 3.48 -30.54 20.29
CA GLU A 39 4.34 -30.34 21.46
C GLU A 39 5.03 -31.63 21.92
N VAL A 40 4.75 -32.75 21.25
CA VAL A 40 5.31 -34.07 21.58
C VAL A 40 6.59 -34.29 20.78
N GLU A 41 7.64 -34.77 21.42
CA GLU A 41 8.91 -35.09 20.75
C GLU A 41 8.76 -36.34 19.87
N ARG A 42 9.53 -36.40 18.77
CA ARG A 42 9.51 -37.56 17.88
C ARG A 42 9.88 -38.85 18.62
N SER A 43 10.84 -38.78 19.54
CA SER A 43 11.27 -39.90 20.39
C SER A 43 10.12 -40.50 21.19
N THR A 44 9.26 -39.67 21.78
CA THR A 44 8.07 -40.11 22.53
C THR A 44 7.05 -40.81 21.62
N ILE A 45 6.86 -40.31 20.41
CA ILE A 45 5.93 -40.90 19.43
C ILE A 45 6.42 -42.28 18.98
N VAL A 46 7.72 -42.39 18.69
CA VAL A 46 8.35 -43.67 18.30
C VAL A 46 8.28 -44.67 19.45
N GLY A 47 8.65 -44.27 20.67
CA GLY A 47 8.57 -45.15 21.84
C GLY A 47 7.14 -45.63 22.10
N TYR A 48 6.13 -44.76 21.94
CA TYR A 48 4.73 -45.16 22.07
C TYR A 48 4.33 -46.19 21.00
N ALA A 49 4.74 -45.99 19.75
CA ALA A 49 4.47 -46.94 18.67
C ALA A 49 5.14 -48.30 18.90
N GLU A 50 6.39 -48.31 19.37
CA GLU A 50 7.11 -49.53 19.72
C GLU A 50 6.45 -50.29 20.88
N GLU A 51 6.11 -49.58 21.97
CA GLU A 51 5.45 -50.16 23.15
C GLU A 51 4.12 -50.82 22.81
N HIS A 52 3.37 -50.25 21.87
CA HIS A 52 2.05 -50.74 21.45
C HIS A 52 2.08 -51.61 20.18
N GLY A 53 3.27 -51.89 19.64
CA GLY A 53 3.44 -52.69 18.43
C GLY A 53 2.73 -52.09 17.19
N ILE A 54 2.65 -50.77 17.10
CA ILE A 54 2.01 -50.07 15.99
C ILE A 54 2.97 -50.06 14.80
N PRO A 55 2.65 -50.69 13.65
CA PRO A 55 3.53 -50.64 12.49
C PRO A 55 3.50 -49.24 11.84
N TRP A 56 4.67 -48.74 11.45
CA TRP A 56 4.79 -47.53 10.63
C TRP A 56 5.73 -47.76 9.45
N ARG A 57 5.72 -46.80 8.51
CA ARG A 57 6.64 -46.77 7.38
C ARG A 57 7.41 -45.46 7.40
N GLU A 58 8.72 -45.52 7.19
CA GLU A 58 9.53 -44.33 6.98
C GLU A 58 9.50 -43.92 5.50
N ASP A 59 9.27 -42.64 5.24
CA ASP A 59 9.32 -42.07 3.90
C ASP A 59 10.79 -41.88 3.48
N ALA A 60 11.16 -42.37 2.28
CA ALA A 60 12.52 -42.31 1.74
C ALA A 60 13.02 -40.87 1.52
N SER A 61 12.11 -39.91 1.33
CA SER A 61 12.45 -38.48 1.19
C SER A 61 13.03 -37.85 2.47
N ASN A 62 12.88 -38.51 3.63
CA ASN A 62 13.45 -38.04 4.89
C ASN A 62 14.98 -38.10 4.94
N ALA A 63 15.62 -38.86 4.04
CA ALA A 63 17.08 -38.99 3.96
C ALA A 63 17.73 -37.95 3.01
N ASP A 64 16.94 -37.19 2.27
CA ASP A 64 17.44 -36.28 1.24
C ASP A 64 17.88 -34.92 1.83
N SER A 65 19.18 -34.67 1.96
CA SER A 65 19.72 -33.41 2.50
C SER A 65 19.62 -32.21 1.54
N THR A 66 19.07 -32.38 0.34
CA THR A 66 18.88 -31.29 -0.64
C THR A 66 17.97 -30.19 -0.09
N TYR A 67 17.00 -30.56 0.75
CA TYR A 67 16.07 -29.61 1.35
C TYR A 67 16.65 -29.04 2.65
N LEU A 68 16.65 -27.70 2.77
CA LEU A 68 17.13 -26.98 3.95
C LEU A 68 16.51 -27.50 5.27
N ARG A 69 15.25 -27.96 5.21
CA ARG A 69 14.56 -28.58 6.35
C ARG A 69 15.27 -29.85 6.84
N ASN A 70 15.68 -30.73 5.92
CA ASN A 70 16.37 -31.97 6.24
C ASN A 70 17.79 -31.69 6.79
N ARG A 71 18.47 -30.65 6.29
CA ARG A 71 19.74 -30.19 6.88
C ARG A 71 19.58 -29.69 8.31
N VAL A 72 18.52 -28.92 8.60
CA VAL A 72 18.23 -28.51 9.98
C VAL A 72 18.03 -29.73 10.89
N ARG A 73 17.28 -30.74 10.42
CA ARG A 73 17.00 -31.97 11.18
C ARG A 73 18.26 -32.81 11.45
N HIS A 74 19.09 -33.04 10.43
CA HIS A 74 20.19 -34.02 10.49
C HIS A 74 21.55 -33.42 10.83
N GLU A 75 21.76 -32.12 10.59
CA GLU A 75 23.02 -31.43 10.88
C GLU A 75 22.86 -30.49 12.08
N LEU A 76 21.90 -29.57 12.05
CA LEU A 76 21.84 -28.46 13.01
C LEU A 76 21.31 -28.87 14.40
N LEU A 77 20.15 -29.53 14.46
CA LEU A 77 19.54 -29.93 15.74
C LEU A 77 20.45 -30.88 16.55
N PRO A 78 21.11 -31.89 15.95
CA PRO A 78 22.04 -32.74 16.68
C PRO A 78 23.24 -31.98 17.27
N LEU A 79 23.77 -30.98 16.56
CA LEU A 79 24.85 -30.13 17.09
C LEU A 79 24.40 -29.35 18.33
N PHE A 80 23.18 -28.80 18.33
CA PHE A 80 22.62 -28.12 19.50
C PHE A 80 22.47 -29.07 20.70
N ASP A 81 22.03 -30.31 20.47
CA ASP A 81 21.92 -31.31 21.52
C ASP A 81 23.29 -31.70 22.08
N GLN A 82 24.30 -31.81 21.21
CA GLN A 82 25.69 -32.10 21.61
C GLN A 82 26.30 -30.95 22.43
N TRP A 83 26.09 -29.69 22.00
CA TRP A 83 26.65 -28.53 22.70
C TRP A 83 25.99 -28.30 24.04
N ARG A 84 24.68 -28.51 24.13
CA ARG A 84 23.94 -28.36 25.37
C ARG A 84 22.73 -29.30 25.42
N PRO A 85 22.78 -30.35 26.25
CA PRO A 85 21.63 -31.21 26.50
C PRO A 85 20.40 -30.41 26.95
N GLY A 86 19.23 -30.79 26.45
CA GLY A 86 17.97 -30.09 26.74
C GLY A 86 17.73 -28.83 25.92
N THR A 87 18.52 -28.57 24.87
CA THR A 87 18.29 -27.43 23.97
C THR A 87 16.94 -27.50 23.27
N ARG A 88 16.52 -28.66 22.77
CA ARG A 88 15.18 -28.84 22.16
C ARG A 88 14.04 -28.39 23.06
N HIS A 89 14.06 -28.78 24.33
CA HIS A 89 13.07 -28.34 25.32
C HIS A 89 13.05 -26.80 25.48
N ASN A 90 14.23 -26.17 25.53
CA ASN A 90 14.33 -24.71 25.62
C ASN A 90 13.85 -24.01 24.35
N LEU A 91 14.14 -24.55 23.17
CA LEU A 91 13.64 -24.04 21.88
C LEU A 91 12.12 -24.07 21.83
N ASN A 92 11.50 -25.20 22.19
CA ASN A 92 10.04 -25.31 22.27
C ASN A 92 9.42 -24.26 23.20
N ARG A 93 10.01 -24.05 24.39
CA ARG A 93 9.55 -23.01 25.32
C ARG A 93 9.66 -21.61 24.70
N ASN A 94 10.77 -21.29 24.04
CA ASN A 94 10.97 -19.99 23.38
C ASN A 94 9.98 -19.79 22.22
N MET A 95 9.69 -20.83 21.43
CA MET A 95 8.69 -20.77 20.36
C MET A 95 7.29 -20.45 20.89
N ARG A 96 6.91 -20.96 22.07
CA ARG A 96 5.64 -20.58 22.74
C ARG A 96 5.64 -19.10 23.09
N LEU A 97 6.74 -18.57 23.65
CA LEU A 97 6.86 -17.13 23.93
C LEU A 97 6.77 -16.29 22.65
N PHE A 98 7.39 -16.71 21.54
CA PHE A 98 7.25 -16.03 20.26
C PHE A 98 5.81 -16.07 19.73
N ALA A 99 5.06 -17.15 19.97
CA ALA A 99 3.65 -17.24 19.62
C ALA A 99 2.82 -16.20 20.39
N GLU A 100 3.06 -16.03 21.69
CA GLU A 100 2.42 -15.01 22.52
C GLU A 100 2.79 -13.59 22.08
N LEU A 101 4.06 -13.35 21.77
CA LEU A 101 4.53 -12.07 21.23
C LEU A 101 3.86 -11.74 19.88
N ASP A 102 3.66 -12.72 19.00
CA ASP A 102 2.92 -12.51 17.75
C ASP A 102 1.44 -12.19 18.00
N LEU A 103 0.80 -12.76 19.02
CA LEU A 103 -0.57 -12.41 19.40
C LEU A 103 -0.66 -10.96 19.89
N LEU A 104 0.28 -10.52 20.74
CA LEU A 104 0.37 -9.13 21.17
C LEU A 104 0.62 -8.17 20.01
N ALA A 105 1.55 -8.52 19.11
CA ALA A 105 1.83 -7.77 17.89
C ALA A 105 0.60 -7.62 16.99
N ARG A 106 -0.21 -8.69 16.84
CA ARG A 106 -1.47 -8.65 16.10
C ARG A 106 -2.49 -7.73 16.74
N ALA A 107 -2.63 -7.78 18.07
CA ALA A 107 -3.55 -6.91 18.81
C ALA A 107 -3.17 -5.44 18.67
N ALA A 108 -1.87 -5.11 18.80
CA ALA A 108 -1.35 -3.77 18.59
C ALA A 108 -1.61 -3.27 17.17
N GLY A 109 -1.31 -4.08 16.16
CA GLY A 109 -1.61 -3.73 14.76
C GLY A 109 -3.11 -3.51 14.52
N ALA A 110 -3.98 -4.33 15.10
CA ALA A 110 -5.43 -4.17 14.97
C ALA A 110 -5.97 -2.89 15.62
N GLU A 111 -5.39 -2.44 16.73
CA GLU A 111 -5.70 -1.13 17.33
C GLU A 111 -5.32 0.02 16.39
N VAL A 112 -4.14 -0.05 15.77
CA VAL A 112 -3.70 0.98 14.82
C VAL A 112 -4.57 1.01 13.56
N ILE A 113 -4.95 -0.17 13.04
CA ILE A 113 -5.88 -0.28 11.91
C ILE A 113 -7.24 0.34 12.27
N ARG A 114 -7.75 0.17 13.49
CA ARG A 114 -9.00 0.81 13.94
C ARG A 114 -8.92 2.35 13.98
N LYS A 115 -7.73 2.91 14.19
CA LYS A 115 -7.48 4.35 14.17
C LYS A 115 -7.25 4.89 12.75
N ALA A 116 -7.13 4.02 11.75
CA ALA A 116 -6.95 4.40 10.37
C ALA A 116 -8.27 4.87 9.75
N ARG A 117 -8.19 5.83 8.83
CA ARG A 117 -9.32 6.26 7.98
C ARG A 117 -9.10 5.74 6.58
N THR A 118 -10.16 5.22 5.95
CA THR A 118 -10.12 4.79 4.54
C THR A 118 -11.13 5.63 3.77
N ASP A 119 -10.72 6.21 2.64
CA ASP A 119 -11.63 6.95 1.76
C ASP A 119 -12.23 6.06 0.66
N ALA A 120 -13.10 6.64 -0.17
CA ALA A 120 -13.79 5.94 -1.25
C ALA A 120 -12.84 5.36 -2.31
N ASP A 121 -11.65 5.94 -2.45
CA ASP A 121 -10.63 5.52 -3.43
C ASP A 121 -9.71 4.42 -2.90
N GLY A 122 -10.02 3.88 -1.71
CA GLY A 122 -9.22 2.85 -1.05
C GLY A 122 -7.92 3.37 -0.42
N VAL A 123 -7.77 4.69 -0.25
CA VAL A 123 -6.59 5.28 0.40
C VAL A 123 -6.74 5.17 1.91
N VAL A 124 -5.78 4.50 2.56
CA VAL A 124 -5.74 4.32 4.01
C VAL A 124 -4.80 5.35 4.63
N ARG A 125 -5.28 6.09 5.63
CA ARG A 125 -4.55 7.11 6.37
C ARG A 125 -4.42 6.72 7.82
N VAL A 126 -3.18 6.58 8.30
CA VAL A 126 -2.87 6.17 9.67
C VAL A 126 -2.14 7.32 10.38
N PRO A 127 -2.69 7.89 11.46
CA PRO A 127 -2.01 8.94 12.21
C PRO A 127 -0.65 8.47 12.74
N PHE A 128 0.39 9.30 12.64
CA PHE A 128 1.71 8.99 13.21
C PHE A 128 1.63 8.73 14.70
N ALA A 129 0.78 9.46 15.43
CA ALA A 129 0.55 9.19 16.84
C ALA A 129 0.12 7.73 17.11
N ALA A 130 -0.68 7.13 16.23
CA ALA A 130 -1.07 5.73 16.35
C ALA A 130 0.08 4.77 15.98
N VAL A 131 0.89 5.12 14.98
CA VAL A 131 2.06 4.32 14.58
C VAL A 131 3.17 4.34 15.64
N LEU A 132 3.41 5.50 16.24
CA LEU A 132 4.52 5.76 17.15
C LEU A 132 4.22 5.43 18.61
N ASP A 133 2.95 5.20 18.98
CA ASP A 133 2.50 4.96 20.35
C ASP A 133 3.27 3.81 21.03
N GLN A 134 3.23 2.61 20.44
CA GLN A 134 3.89 1.43 21.00
C GLN A 134 4.47 0.53 19.91
N ALA A 135 5.75 0.16 20.09
CA ALA A 135 6.48 -0.77 19.21
C ALA A 135 6.33 -0.46 17.70
N PRO A 136 6.77 0.73 17.23
CA PRO A 136 6.46 1.23 15.88
C PRO A 136 6.94 0.32 14.75
N LEU A 137 8.08 -0.37 14.90
CA LEU A 137 8.54 -1.35 13.91
C LEU A 137 7.57 -2.53 13.77
N ILE A 138 7.02 -3.01 14.89
CA ILE A 138 6.06 -4.13 14.90
C ILE A 138 4.76 -3.68 14.24
N VAL A 139 4.28 -2.47 14.58
CA VAL A 139 3.08 -1.88 13.99
C VAL A 139 3.23 -1.73 12.48
N LEU A 140 4.31 -1.08 12.01
CA LEU A 140 4.57 -0.89 10.59
C LEU A 140 4.73 -2.22 9.85
N HIS A 141 5.50 -3.16 10.43
CA HIS A 141 5.60 -4.50 9.87
C HIS A 141 4.23 -5.17 9.74
N ARG A 142 3.36 -5.04 10.74
CA ARG A 142 2.02 -5.64 10.68
C ARG A 142 1.13 -4.97 9.63
N LEU A 143 1.21 -3.65 9.47
CA LEU A 143 0.45 -2.89 8.47
C LEU A 143 0.89 -3.20 7.03
N LEU A 144 2.19 -3.47 6.82
CA LEU A 144 2.82 -3.45 5.50
C LEU A 144 3.34 -4.81 5.01
N ARG A 145 3.40 -5.85 5.86
CA ARG A 145 3.95 -7.18 5.50
C ARG A 145 3.28 -7.83 4.29
N ASP A 146 1.98 -7.64 4.13
CA ASP A 146 1.20 -8.27 3.04
C ASP A 146 1.15 -7.34 1.80
N LYS A 147 1.96 -6.27 1.79
CA LYS A 147 2.03 -5.23 0.76
C LYS A 147 3.43 -5.13 0.12
N GLY A 148 4.25 -6.18 0.28
CA GLY A 148 5.57 -6.27 -0.37
C GLY A 148 6.71 -5.51 0.33
N PHE A 149 6.54 -5.04 1.58
CA PHE A 149 7.59 -4.33 2.30
C PHE A 149 8.47 -5.27 3.14
N HIS A 150 9.76 -5.34 2.78
CA HIS A 150 10.78 -6.05 3.56
C HIS A 150 11.14 -5.29 4.86
N PRO A 151 11.61 -5.98 5.93
CA PRO A 151 12.03 -5.34 7.18
C PRO A 151 12.93 -4.09 7.04
N ASP A 152 13.91 -4.08 6.14
CA ASP A 152 14.80 -2.92 5.96
C ASP A 152 14.03 -1.68 5.47
N ARG A 153 13.08 -1.89 4.53
CA ARG A 153 12.20 -0.82 4.06
C ARG A 153 11.28 -0.28 5.14
N ILE A 154 10.82 -1.14 6.06
CA ILE A 154 10.03 -0.71 7.22
C ILE A 154 10.88 0.20 8.13
N GLY A 155 12.17 -0.10 8.27
CA GLY A 155 13.13 0.78 8.95
C GLY A 155 13.25 2.15 8.29
N ASP A 156 13.40 2.20 6.97
CA ASP A 156 13.47 3.46 6.21
C ASP A 156 12.20 4.33 6.39
N ILE A 157 11.02 3.69 6.36
CA ILE A 157 9.72 4.35 6.56
C ILE A 157 9.66 4.93 7.98
N LEU A 158 10.05 4.16 9.00
CA LEU A 158 10.05 4.63 10.37
C LEU A 158 10.98 5.83 10.57
N SER A 159 12.17 5.79 9.96
CA SER A 159 13.09 6.93 9.98
C SER A 159 12.47 8.15 9.29
N ALA A 160 11.82 7.97 8.13
CA ALA A 160 11.14 9.07 7.44
C ALA A 160 10.00 9.71 8.26
N ILE A 161 9.25 8.90 9.03
CA ILE A 161 8.23 9.40 9.95
C ILE A 161 8.88 10.22 11.07
N ARG A 162 9.95 9.71 11.70
CA ARG A 162 10.63 10.36 12.82
C ARG A 162 11.36 11.64 12.43
N ASP A 163 11.93 11.66 11.23
CA ASP A 163 12.65 12.79 10.67
C ASP A 163 11.70 13.80 10.00
N GLU A 164 10.38 13.58 10.08
CA GLU A 164 9.32 14.41 9.48
C GLU A 164 9.55 14.69 7.98
N ARG A 165 10.09 13.71 7.25
CA ARG A 165 10.40 13.81 5.81
C ARG A 165 9.14 13.72 4.96
N THR A 166 8.26 14.72 5.09
CA THR A 166 7.00 14.85 4.36
C THR A 166 7.24 14.78 2.85
N GLY A 167 6.43 13.99 2.15
CA GLY A 167 6.57 13.68 0.74
C GLY A 167 7.49 12.49 0.43
N SER A 168 8.10 11.84 1.45
CA SER A 168 8.84 10.59 1.23
C SER A 168 7.91 9.48 0.73
N ARG A 169 8.33 8.75 -0.30
CA ARG A 169 7.53 7.71 -0.97
C ARG A 169 8.26 6.38 -0.98
N PHE A 170 7.52 5.31 -0.72
CA PHE A 170 8.03 3.96 -0.64
C PHE A 170 7.11 3.04 -1.45
N PRO A 171 7.51 2.62 -2.67
CA PRO A 171 6.72 1.71 -3.48
C PRO A 171 6.74 0.30 -2.88
N GLY A 172 5.58 -0.34 -2.83
CA GLY A 172 5.37 -1.73 -2.47
C GLY A 172 4.74 -2.52 -3.61
N ASP A 173 4.09 -3.63 -3.30
CA ASP A 173 3.37 -4.46 -4.26
C ASP A 173 1.92 -3.95 -4.43
N GLY A 174 1.63 -3.33 -5.57
CA GLY A 174 0.32 -2.75 -5.89
C GLY A 174 -0.08 -1.54 -5.05
N VAL A 175 0.77 -1.09 -4.13
CA VAL A 175 0.54 0.07 -3.26
C VAL A 175 1.79 0.94 -3.15
N GLU A 176 1.59 2.17 -2.70
CA GLU A 176 2.65 3.08 -2.29
C GLU A 176 2.39 3.61 -0.88
N VAL A 177 3.44 3.72 -0.09
CA VAL A 177 3.41 4.33 1.24
C VAL A 177 4.02 5.72 1.16
N ILE A 178 3.30 6.73 1.64
CA ILE A 178 3.70 8.14 1.61
C ILE A 178 3.69 8.68 3.04
N VAL A 179 4.77 9.34 3.43
CA VAL A 179 4.84 10.13 4.67
C VAL A 179 4.24 11.50 4.36
N ASP A 180 3.08 11.83 4.90
CA ASP A 180 2.40 13.12 4.63
C ASP A 180 1.98 13.79 5.93
N ARG A 181 2.67 14.89 6.29
CA ARG A 181 2.43 15.69 7.49
C ARG A 181 2.43 14.84 8.77
N ASP A 182 1.27 14.56 9.35
CA ASP A 182 1.05 13.83 10.58
C ASP A 182 0.48 12.41 10.35
N GLU A 183 0.44 11.96 9.10
CA GLU A 183 -0.15 10.69 8.71
C GLU A 183 0.73 9.86 7.76
N LEU A 184 0.65 8.54 7.93
CA LEU A 184 1.14 7.56 6.98
C LEU A 184 0.01 7.24 6.01
N VAL A 185 0.23 7.51 4.73
CA VAL A 185 -0.75 7.28 3.68
C VAL A 185 -0.36 6.02 2.91
N ILE A 186 -1.28 5.06 2.81
CA ILE A 186 -1.14 3.85 2.02
C ILE A 186 -2.16 3.96 0.88
N THR A 187 -1.67 4.16 -0.33
CA THR A 187 -2.52 4.39 -1.51
C THR A 187 -2.25 3.30 -2.56
N PRO A 188 -3.26 2.88 -3.34
CA PRO A 188 -3.01 2.08 -4.53
C PRO A 188 -1.91 2.71 -5.38
N GLN A 189 -0.95 1.90 -5.81
CA GLN A 189 0.15 2.40 -6.63
C GLN A 189 -0.46 2.96 -7.92
N ARG A 190 -0.04 4.17 -8.30
CA ARG A 190 -0.53 4.85 -9.49
C ARG A 190 -0.34 3.96 -10.71
N LEU A 191 -1.43 3.40 -11.23
CA LEU A 191 -1.52 3.13 -12.66
C LEU A 191 -1.48 4.51 -13.32
N ALA A 192 -0.53 4.75 -14.21
CA ALA A 192 -0.47 6.02 -14.92
C ALA A 192 -1.81 6.20 -15.65
N ALA A 193 -2.68 7.09 -15.16
CA ALA A 193 -3.85 7.51 -15.93
C ALA A 193 -3.32 7.98 -17.30
N GLY A 194 -3.85 7.38 -18.37
CA GLY A 194 -3.40 7.65 -19.72
C GLY A 194 -3.58 9.13 -20.10
N SER A 195 -2.94 9.53 -21.19
CA SER A 195 -3.29 10.78 -21.86
C SER A 195 -4.46 10.51 -22.80
N PHE A 196 -5.50 11.33 -22.73
CA PHE A 196 -6.66 11.28 -23.61
C PHE A 196 -6.63 12.50 -24.52
N ARG A 197 -6.70 12.27 -25.82
CA ARG A 197 -6.71 13.32 -26.84
C ARG A 197 -8.12 13.47 -27.40
N PHE A 198 -8.59 14.72 -27.48
CA PHE A 198 -9.88 15.07 -28.05
C PHE A 198 -9.63 15.96 -29.26
N VAL A 199 -10.04 15.52 -30.46
CA VAL A 199 -9.85 16.31 -31.69
C VAL A 199 -11.03 17.27 -31.92
N HIS A 200 -12.19 16.96 -31.36
CA HIS A 200 -13.41 17.79 -31.44
C HIS A 200 -14.27 17.59 -30.17
N PRO A 201 -15.18 18.53 -29.80
CA PRO A 201 -16.10 18.36 -28.67
C PRO A 201 -16.91 17.06 -28.63
N ASN A 202 -17.14 16.45 -29.80
CA ASN A 202 -17.93 15.22 -29.95
C ASN A 202 -17.05 13.95 -30.01
N ASP A 203 -15.73 14.12 -29.93
CA ASP A 203 -14.73 13.06 -30.07
C ASP A 203 -14.14 12.73 -28.68
N ALA A 204 -14.99 12.21 -27.81
CA ALA A 204 -14.61 11.78 -26.46
C ALA A 204 -14.26 10.28 -26.48
N PRO A 205 -13.00 9.89 -26.18
CA PRO A 205 -12.66 8.49 -25.96
C PRO A 205 -13.58 7.88 -24.90
N HIS A 206 -14.04 6.64 -25.14
CA HIS A 206 -15.04 5.97 -24.28
C HIS A 206 -14.56 5.78 -22.83
N ASP A 207 -13.25 5.72 -22.63
CA ASP A 207 -12.55 5.53 -21.36
C ASP A 207 -12.03 6.84 -20.75
N ALA A 208 -12.21 7.98 -21.42
CA ALA A 208 -11.77 9.26 -20.88
C ALA A 208 -12.67 9.71 -19.72
N PRO A 209 -12.11 10.11 -18.56
CA PRO A 209 -12.89 10.57 -17.42
C PRO A 209 -13.32 12.04 -17.56
N LEU A 210 -13.68 12.44 -18.78
CA LEU A 210 -14.08 13.80 -19.10
C LEU A 210 -15.21 13.78 -20.13
N ARG A 211 -16.32 14.42 -19.77
CA ARG A 211 -17.44 14.67 -20.68
C ARG A 211 -17.39 16.11 -21.15
N ILE A 212 -17.43 16.31 -22.46
CA ILE A 212 -17.50 17.63 -23.10
C ILE A 212 -18.89 17.78 -23.71
N THR A 213 -19.59 18.86 -23.38
CA THR A 213 -20.88 19.21 -24.00
C THR A 213 -20.88 20.66 -24.44
N THR A 214 -21.49 20.94 -25.58
CA THR A 214 -21.69 22.31 -26.08
C THR A 214 -22.99 22.88 -25.51
N SER A 215 -22.95 24.12 -25.05
CA SER A 215 -24.09 24.84 -24.45
C SER A 215 -24.06 26.33 -24.83
N ALA A 216 -25.18 27.01 -24.62
CA ALA A 216 -25.25 28.47 -24.71
C ALA A 216 -24.87 29.11 -23.36
N PHE A 217 -24.32 30.33 -23.35
CA PHE A 217 -23.91 30.97 -22.09
C PHE A 217 -25.05 31.12 -21.07
N LYS A 218 -26.30 31.30 -21.53
CA LYS A 218 -27.49 31.35 -20.66
C LYS A 218 -27.69 30.08 -19.78
N GLU A 219 -27.05 28.97 -20.13
CA GLU A 219 -27.11 27.68 -19.44
C GLU A 219 -25.94 27.50 -18.45
N VAL A 220 -25.01 28.47 -18.39
CA VAL A 220 -23.92 28.47 -17.41
C VAL A 220 -24.51 28.66 -16.03
N ASP A 221 -24.39 27.64 -15.22
CA ASP A 221 -24.68 27.71 -13.79
C ASP A 221 -23.37 28.02 -13.02
N PRO A 222 -23.26 29.14 -12.33
CA PRO A 222 -22.09 29.42 -11.49
C PRO A 222 -22.06 28.58 -10.20
N ALA A 223 -23.15 27.89 -9.85
CA ALA A 223 -23.24 27.07 -8.64
C ALA A 223 -22.76 25.62 -8.83
N VAL A 224 -22.33 25.21 -10.03
CA VAL A 224 -21.80 23.85 -10.24
C VAL A 224 -20.49 23.66 -9.48
N GLY A 225 -20.31 22.46 -8.92
CA GLY A 225 -19.16 22.09 -8.12
C GLY A 225 -17.81 22.13 -8.88
N PRO A 226 -16.70 21.92 -8.16
CA PRO A 226 -15.34 22.08 -8.69
C PRO A 226 -14.99 21.13 -9.85
N SER A 227 -15.74 20.03 -10.00
CA SER A 227 -15.58 19.03 -11.07
C SER A 227 -16.14 19.48 -12.42
N THR A 228 -16.83 20.63 -12.48
CA THR A 228 -17.34 21.20 -13.73
C THR A 228 -16.62 22.50 -14.08
N ALA A 229 -16.20 22.65 -15.34
CA ALA A 229 -15.68 23.90 -15.88
C ALA A 229 -16.48 24.36 -17.10
N TRP A 230 -16.80 25.66 -17.13
CA TRP A 230 -17.46 26.32 -18.26
C TRP A 230 -16.44 27.19 -18.98
N LEU A 231 -16.11 26.80 -20.21
CA LEU A 231 -15.05 27.42 -20.99
C LEU A 231 -15.61 28.05 -22.27
N ASP A 232 -15.05 29.19 -22.68
CA ASP A 232 -15.36 29.83 -23.95
C ASP A 232 -14.75 29.03 -25.09
N ALA A 233 -15.60 28.48 -25.97
CA ALA A 233 -15.18 27.59 -27.05
C ALA A 233 -14.28 28.29 -28.07
N ASP A 234 -14.42 29.62 -28.21
CA ASP A 234 -13.70 30.41 -29.21
C ASP A 234 -12.31 30.82 -28.72
N ARG A 235 -11.99 30.54 -27.45
CA ARG A 235 -10.71 30.86 -26.79
C ARG A 235 -9.83 29.65 -26.50
N ILE A 236 -10.19 28.50 -27.08
CA ILE A 236 -9.54 27.20 -26.90
C ILE A 236 -8.96 26.72 -28.23
N ALA A 237 -7.72 26.24 -28.20
CA ALA A 237 -7.05 25.67 -29.37
C ALA A 237 -7.12 24.13 -29.40
N TRP A 238 -7.81 23.55 -30.37
CA TRP A 238 -7.86 22.09 -30.55
C TRP A 238 -6.55 21.54 -31.16
N PRO A 239 -6.16 20.29 -30.86
CA PRO A 239 -6.84 19.30 -30.01
C PRO A 239 -6.64 19.56 -28.51
N LEU A 240 -7.54 19.01 -27.70
CA LEU A 240 -7.35 18.98 -26.24
C LEU A 240 -6.63 17.70 -25.81
N GLU A 241 -5.83 17.81 -24.75
CA GLU A 241 -5.19 16.71 -24.06
C GLU A 241 -5.60 16.72 -22.58
N LEU A 242 -6.31 15.70 -22.13
CA LEU A 242 -6.50 15.42 -20.71
C LEU A 242 -5.40 14.46 -20.27
N ARG A 243 -4.58 14.87 -19.32
CA ARG A 243 -3.47 14.05 -18.84
C ARG A 243 -3.17 14.35 -17.37
N PRO A 244 -2.43 13.47 -16.68
CA PRO A 244 -1.81 13.86 -15.43
C PRO A 244 -0.92 15.08 -15.61
N TRP A 245 -0.88 15.93 -14.59
CA TRP A 245 0.11 17.01 -14.58
C TRP A 245 1.53 16.43 -14.52
N ARG A 246 2.48 17.19 -15.07
CA ARG A 246 3.90 16.86 -15.18
C ARG A 246 4.70 17.83 -14.34
N HIS A 247 5.86 17.40 -13.87
CA HIS A 247 6.79 18.31 -13.18
C HIS A 247 7.07 19.53 -14.07
N ALA A 248 7.10 20.71 -13.46
CA ALA A 248 7.28 22.00 -14.12
C ALA A 248 6.12 22.46 -15.02
N ASP A 249 4.98 21.75 -15.06
CA ASP A 249 3.75 22.30 -15.64
C ASP A 249 3.40 23.63 -14.97
N ARG A 250 3.03 24.60 -15.80
CA ARG A 250 2.60 25.93 -15.37
C ARG A 250 1.28 26.29 -16.01
N MET A 251 0.49 27.07 -15.28
CA MET A 251 -0.69 27.73 -15.83
C MET A 251 -0.75 29.17 -15.34
N ARG A 252 -1.57 30.00 -15.99
CA ARG A 252 -1.97 31.31 -15.48
C ARG A 252 -3.37 31.16 -14.90
N PRO A 253 -3.55 30.96 -13.58
CA PRO A 253 -4.87 30.73 -13.02
C PRO A 253 -5.71 32.02 -12.96
N ASP A 254 -7.00 31.91 -13.28
CA ASP A 254 -7.96 33.01 -13.22
C ASP A 254 -7.99 33.65 -11.82
N GLY A 255 -7.96 34.99 -11.76
CA GLY A 255 -8.04 35.78 -10.53
C GLY A 255 -6.81 35.79 -9.61
N LEU A 256 -5.75 35.04 -9.93
CA LEU A 256 -4.55 34.91 -9.06
C LEU A 256 -3.32 35.67 -9.59
N GLY A 257 -3.36 36.15 -10.84
CA GLY A 257 -2.31 36.95 -11.46
C GLY A 257 -1.03 36.18 -11.79
N GLY A 258 -0.56 36.30 -13.03
CA GLY A 258 0.72 35.73 -13.45
C GLY A 258 0.71 34.21 -13.64
N SER A 259 1.88 33.65 -13.96
CA SER A 259 2.06 32.20 -14.16
C SER A 259 2.53 31.54 -12.88
N LYS A 260 1.87 30.44 -12.47
CA LYS A 260 2.23 29.62 -11.31
C LYS A 260 2.52 28.18 -11.71
N LEU A 261 3.36 27.48 -10.93
CA LEU A 261 3.52 26.03 -11.07
C LEU A 261 2.23 25.34 -10.61
N ILE A 262 1.85 24.26 -11.31
CA ILE A 262 0.72 23.42 -10.89
C ILE A 262 0.96 22.86 -9.47
N SER A 263 2.21 22.48 -9.15
CA SER A 263 2.60 22.02 -7.81
C SER A 263 2.31 23.05 -6.72
N ASP A 264 2.54 24.33 -7.00
CA ASP A 264 2.33 25.42 -6.04
C ASP A 264 0.83 25.65 -5.84
N ILE A 265 0.05 25.68 -6.93
CA ILE A 265 -1.40 25.81 -6.87
C ILE A 265 -2.02 24.71 -6.01
N LEU A 266 -1.60 23.46 -6.21
CA LEU A 266 -2.06 22.32 -5.43
C LEU A 266 -1.59 22.37 -3.96
N THR A 267 -0.39 22.91 -3.72
CA THR A 267 0.16 23.06 -2.36
C THR A 267 -0.58 24.14 -1.58
N ASP A 268 -0.82 25.30 -2.21
CA ASP A 268 -1.60 26.41 -1.65
C ASP A 268 -3.03 25.96 -1.31
N ALA A 269 -3.62 25.12 -2.17
CA ALA A 269 -4.92 24.50 -1.93
C ALA A 269 -4.90 23.38 -0.87
N LYS A 270 -3.74 23.12 -0.24
CA LYS A 270 -3.52 22.08 0.77
C LYS A 270 -3.93 20.68 0.33
N ILE A 271 -3.82 20.39 -0.98
CA ILE A 271 -4.13 19.08 -1.53
C ILE A 271 -3.09 18.06 -0.99
N PRO A 272 -3.53 16.90 -0.44
CA PRO A 272 -2.63 15.83 -0.02
C PRO A 272 -1.77 15.28 -1.16
N GLY A 273 -0.57 14.79 -0.87
CA GLY A 273 0.40 14.36 -1.89
C GLY A 273 -0.16 13.32 -2.88
N ASP A 274 -0.85 12.30 -2.37
CA ASP A 274 -1.55 11.27 -3.14
C ASP A 274 -2.61 11.85 -4.10
N LYS A 275 -3.35 12.87 -3.67
CA LYS A 275 -4.34 13.56 -4.50
C LYS A 275 -3.68 14.48 -5.53
N LYS A 276 -2.54 15.10 -5.19
CA LYS A 276 -1.74 15.86 -6.16
C LYS A 276 -1.31 14.97 -7.32
N ASP A 277 -0.83 13.77 -7.05
CA ASP A 277 -0.34 12.87 -8.11
C ASP A 277 -1.42 12.39 -9.06
N ARG A 278 -2.68 12.37 -8.60
CA ARG A 278 -3.87 12.03 -9.39
C ARG A 278 -4.50 13.23 -10.09
N ALA A 279 -4.03 14.44 -9.82
CA ALA A 279 -4.59 15.65 -10.44
C ALA A 279 -4.41 15.61 -11.96
N LEU A 280 -5.49 15.89 -12.68
CA LEU A 280 -5.49 15.97 -14.13
C LEU A 280 -5.44 17.43 -14.57
N VAL A 281 -4.76 17.67 -15.68
CA VAL A 281 -4.81 18.93 -16.41
C VAL A 281 -5.44 18.69 -17.76
N LEU A 282 -6.31 19.61 -18.16
CA LEU A 282 -6.77 19.75 -19.53
C LEU A 282 -5.90 20.82 -20.18
N ALA A 283 -5.14 20.41 -21.18
CA ALA A 283 -4.34 21.29 -22.01
C ALA A 283 -4.99 21.42 -23.39
N ASP A 284 -4.92 22.61 -23.95
CA ASP A 284 -5.18 22.85 -25.36
C ASP A 284 -3.84 22.80 -26.12
N ALA A 285 -3.85 23.09 -27.42
CA ALA A 285 -2.63 23.03 -28.23
C ALA A 285 -1.51 24.02 -27.80
N GLU A 286 -1.83 25.00 -26.95
CA GLU A 286 -0.90 26.08 -26.57
C GLU A 286 -0.54 26.04 -25.08
N ARG A 287 -1.47 25.64 -24.21
CA ARG A 287 -1.35 25.84 -22.76
C ARG A 287 -2.28 24.94 -21.96
N ILE A 288 -2.03 24.87 -20.65
CA ILE A 288 -2.97 24.30 -19.69
C ILE A 288 -4.12 25.28 -19.47
N ILE A 289 -5.35 24.82 -19.75
CA ILE A 289 -6.58 25.62 -19.68
C ILE A 289 -7.41 25.31 -18.43
N TRP A 290 -7.22 24.13 -17.82
CA TRP A 290 -7.92 23.75 -16.61
C TRP A 290 -7.07 22.77 -15.78
N LEU A 291 -6.83 23.10 -14.52
CA LEU A 291 -6.43 22.13 -13.49
C LEU A 291 -7.73 21.53 -12.93
N CYS A 292 -8.03 20.32 -13.36
CA CYS A 292 -9.35 19.69 -13.19
C CYS A 292 -9.70 19.58 -11.71
N GLY A 293 -10.93 19.94 -11.32
CA GLY A 293 -11.33 19.94 -9.91
C GLY A 293 -10.81 21.12 -9.09
N HIS A 294 -10.01 22.03 -9.66
CA HIS A 294 -9.32 23.05 -8.89
C HIS A 294 -9.42 24.46 -9.46
N ARG A 295 -8.87 24.74 -10.65
CA ARG A 295 -8.73 26.11 -11.18
C ARG A 295 -8.77 26.15 -12.70
N ILE A 296 -9.48 27.13 -13.25
CA ILE A 296 -9.52 27.45 -14.69
C ILE A 296 -8.41 28.46 -15.01
N ALA A 297 -7.82 28.37 -16.20
CA ALA A 297 -6.84 29.35 -16.66
C ALA A 297 -7.49 30.70 -16.99
N GLU A 298 -6.70 31.76 -16.87
CA GLU A 298 -7.07 33.12 -17.25
C GLU A 298 -7.44 33.16 -18.73
N GLY A 299 -8.49 33.91 -19.06
CA GLY A 299 -8.89 34.20 -20.43
C GLY A 299 -9.71 33.10 -21.11
N VAL A 300 -9.82 31.87 -20.58
CA VAL A 300 -10.62 30.79 -21.20
C VAL A 300 -11.97 30.53 -20.51
N LYS A 301 -12.20 31.12 -19.33
CA LYS A 301 -13.46 31.00 -18.60
C LYS A 301 -14.61 31.66 -19.38
N ALA A 302 -15.76 30.99 -19.45
CA ALA A 302 -16.95 31.53 -20.11
C ALA A 302 -17.46 32.81 -19.43
N THR A 303 -17.91 33.78 -20.24
CA THR A 303 -18.43 35.08 -19.78
C THR A 303 -19.71 35.44 -20.51
N ALA A 304 -20.43 36.48 -20.06
CA ALA A 304 -21.67 36.93 -20.71
C ALA A 304 -21.53 37.29 -22.20
N GLY A 305 -20.31 37.57 -22.67
CA GLY A 305 -20.00 37.80 -24.08
C GLY A 305 -19.66 36.54 -24.89
N SER A 306 -19.60 35.36 -24.26
CA SER A 306 -19.22 34.11 -24.92
C SER A 306 -20.37 33.59 -25.79
N SER A 307 -20.10 33.42 -27.08
CA SER A 307 -21.09 32.98 -28.07
C SER A 307 -21.37 31.47 -28.00
N ARG A 308 -20.31 30.70 -27.74
CA ARG A 308 -20.30 29.24 -27.65
C ARG A 308 -19.58 28.83 -26.38
N VAL A 309 -20.23 27.99 -25.57
CA VAL A 309 -19.67 27.54 -24.30
C VAL A 309 -19.50 26.03 -24.31
N LEU A 310 -18.35 25.57 -23.83
CA LEU A 310 -18.08 24.16 -23.54
C LEU A 310 -18.23 23.93 -22.04
N ARG A 311 -19.11 22.98 -21.69
CA ARG A 311 -19.20 22.42 -20.36
C ARG A 311 -18.33 21.17 -20.29
N MET A 312 -17.34 21.22 -19.41
CA MET A 312 -16.38 20.15 -19.13
C MET A 312 -16.75 19.53 -17.78
N ASP A 313 -17.20 18.28 -17.75
CA ASP A 313 -17.49 17.55 -16.52
C ASP A 313 -16.43 16.46 -16.29
N LEU A 314 -15.64 16.59 -15.24
CA LEU A 314 -14.73 15.54 -14.77
C LEU A 314 -15.56 14.44 -14.11
N LEU A 315 -15.45 13.23 -14.64
CA LEU A 315 -16.14 12.05 -14.11
C LEU A 315 -15.28 11.43 -13.00
N GLU A 316 -15.90 10.94 -11.93
CA GLU A 316 -15.19 10.14 -10.92
C GLU A 316 -14.61 8.88 -11.59
N VAL A 317 -13.32 8.62 -11.33
CA VAL A 317 -12.58 7.44 -11.83
C VAL A 317 -12.54 6.38 -10.76
#